data_AF-A0A8X6H699-F1
#
_entry.id   AF-A0A8X6H699-F1
#
_cell.length_a   1.000
_cell.length_b   1.000
_cell.length_c   1.000
_cell.angle_alpha   90.00
_cell.angle_beta   90.00
_cell.angle_gamma   90.00
#
_symmetry.space_group_name_H-M   'P 1'
#
loop_
_entity.id
_entity.type
_entity.pdbx_description
1 polymer ?
#
loop_
_entity_poly.entity_id
_entity_poly.type
_entity_poly.pdbx_seq_one_letter_code
_entity_poly.pdbx_strand_id
1 'polypeptide(L)'
;MAKVKNLKDLSKNKLNKIRKGVLAAMNSTDIQQPIVVNEVKKPMPFPSDGRNKTINSGKGLDLIYGTKPASNQEDYPEGLNPFDSNLQKRKLSANESEWLSYFKNIIVTANNPRKMHEVIDKAIDIGMKLNGRHEGGRSFAEYVILGMHSHKFKKGDQKKIIRKLMLSGAEFDTLLKNKLVGEIYKELQPEVQPQIDKQLGERRQAGENAVEGGSIVDMEMDNDTSLWEFSEGSTVEVAKALEGRGSNRGLGSNIIKIGDGEIEIRNEEGGKRNYIDISGRFEIGFPTSIGKLRIAVYNDEKQVQVRVVDKEMWLKLQTKGEEVAKDCLFGGMKIEEAVKRGSFTRSCFLGESKAPEAVSETLSSSLWANRVQGGSQETFRAR
;
A
#
# COMPACT_ATOMS: atom_id res chain seq x y z
N MET A 1 -6.06 38.15 -28.71
CA MET A 1 -6.62 37.39 -27.58
C MET A 1 -6.24 35.92 -27.74
N ALA A 2 -5.23 35.46 -27.02
CA ALA A 2 -4.78 34.06 -27.06
C ALA A 2 -5.58 33.23 -26.03
N LYS A 3 -6.22 32.14 -26.48
CA LYS A 3 -6.93 31.18 -25.63
C LYS A 3 -5.93 30.47 -24.71
N VAL A 4 -6.04 30.71 -23.40
CA VAL A 4 -5.31 29.97 -22.36
C VAL A 4 -5.79 28.51 -22.38
N LYS A 5 -4.90 27.58 -22.73
CA LYS A 5 -5.14 26.13 -22.56
C LYS A 5 -5.12 25.80 -21.08
N ASN A 6 -6.15 25.09 -20.63
CA ASN A 6 -6.41 24.72 -19.25
C ASN A 6 -5.27 23.84 -18.70
N LEU A 7 -4.61 24.26 -17.62
CA LEU A 7 -3.48 23.56 -16.97
C LEU A 7 -3.82 22.12 -16.51
N LYS A 8 -5.10 21.81 -16.32
CA LYS A 8 -5.60 20.47 -15.94
C LYS A 8 -5.42 19.41 -17.04
N ASP A 9 -5.38 19.80 -18.32
CA ASP A 9 -5.26 18.87 -19.45
C ASP A 9 -3.79 18.49 -19.76
N LEU A 10 -2.84 19.35 -19.39
CA LEU A 10 -1.40 19.07 -19.55
C LEU A 10 -0.92 17.93 -18.62
N SER A 11 -1.50 17.85 -17.42
CA SER A 11 -1.19 16.83 -16.39
C SER A 11 -1.70 15.44 -16.79
N LYS A 12 -2.95 15.35 -17.28
CA LYS A 12 -3.59 14.10 -17.70
C LYS A 12 -2.88 13.43 -18.89
N ASN A 13 -2.49 14.23 -19.89
CA ASN A 13 -1.80 13.72 -21.08
C ASN A 13 -0.38 13.21 -20.77
N LYS A 14 0.33 13.83 -19.83
CA LYS A 14 1.67 13.38 -19.44
C LYS A 14 1.63 12.05 -18.69
N LEU A 15 0.65 11.86 -17.80
CA LEU A 15 0.47 10.64 -17.01
C LEU A 15 0.01 9.45 -17.85
N ASN A 16 -0.96 9.66 -18.75
CA ASN A 16 -1.41 8.62 -19.70
C ASN A 16 -0.31 8.22 -20.69
N LYS A 17 0.58 9.15 -21.06
CA LYS A 17 1.74 8.86 -21.90
C LYS A 17 2.81 8.06 -21.15
N ILE A 18 3.00 8.29 -19.85
CA ILE A 18 3.91 7.50 -19.01
C ILE A 18 3.33 6.10 -18.77
N ARG A 19 2.06 5.98 -18.35
CA ARG A 19 1.40 4.67 -18.16
C ARG A 19 1.37 3.86 -19.47
N LYS A 20 0.96 4.45 -20.60
CA LYS A 20 0.99 3.76 -21.90
C LYS A 20 2.40 3.44 -22.38
N GLY A 21 3.37 4.33 -22.14
CA GLY A 21 4.77 4.11 -22.50
C GLY A 21 5.41 2.98 -21.71
N VAL A 22 5.06 2.82 -20.42
CA VAL A 22 5.56 1.75 -19.56
C VAL A 22 4.83 0.43 -19.81
N LEU A 23 3.50 0.45 -20.00
CA LEU A 23 2.75 -0.74 -20.40
C LEU A 23 3.21 -1.27 -21.78
N ALA A 24 3.55 -0.37 -22.71
CA ALA A 24 4.11 -0.73 -24.00
C ALA A 24 5.55 -1.28 -23.89
N ALA A 25 6.37 -0.76 -22.95
CA ALA A 25 7.70 -1.28 -22.68
C ALA A 25 7.67 -2.68 -22.02
N MET A 26 6.63 -2.97 -21.22
CA MET A 26 6.40 -4.30 -20.64
C MET A 26 5.92 -5.32 -21.69
N ASN A 27 5.24 -4.87 -22.75
CA ASN A 27 4.68 -5.72 -23.80
C ASN A 27 5.56 -5.86 -25.06
N SER A 28 6.70 -5.16 -25.15
CA SER A 28 7.61 -5.21 -26.30
C SER A 28 8.91 -5.94 -25.98
N THR A 29 8.82 -7.23 -25.70
CA THR A 29 9.97 -8.15 -25.73
C THR A 29 9.98 -8.87 -27.08
N ASP A 30 10.49 -8.21 -28.11
CA ASP A 30 11.03 -8.92 -29.28
C ASP A 30 12.43 -9.44 -28.90
N ILE A 31 12.43 -10.64 -28.32
CA ILE A 31 13.63 -11.48 -28.24
C ILE A 31 13.70 -12.26 -29.54
N GLN A 32 14.38 -11.76 -30.56
CA GLN A 32 14.96 -12.60 -31.61
C GLN A 32 16.34 -12.10 -32.08
N GLN A 33 17.33 -12.93 -31.71
CA GLN A 33 18.62 -13.20 -32.37
C GLN A 33 19.91 -12.46 -31.94
N PRO A 34 21.05 -13.18 -31.95
CA PRO A 34 22.21 -12.88 -31.11
C PRO A 34 23.25 -12.03 -31.85
N ILE A 35 23.67 -10.93 -31.24
CA ILE A 35 24.85 -10.19 -31.69
C ILE A 35 26.09 -10.89 -31.12
N VAL A 36 26.91 -11.44 -32.02
CA VAL A 36 28.27 -11.91 -31.73
C VAL A 36 29.10 -10.72 -31.26
N VAL A 37 29.59 -10.74 -30.02
CA VAL A 37 30.45 -9.69 -29.46
C VAL A 37 31.85 -10.28 -29.22
N ASN A 38 32.81 -9.75 -29.99
CA ASN A 38 34.24 -9.94 -29.76
C ASN A 38 34.66 -9.40 -28.38
N GLU A 39 35.64 -10.07 -27.78
CA GLU A 39 36.12 -9.96 -26.39
C GLU A 39 36.16 -8.54 -25.80
N VAL A 40 35.31 -8.30 -24.79
CA VAL A 40 35.45 -7.19 -23.84
C VAL A 40 35.43 -7.76 -22.42
N LYS A 41 36.40 -7.35 -21.60
CA LYS A 41 36.63 -7.82 -20.21
C LYS A 41 35.31 -7.86 -19.42
N LYS A 42 34.96 -9.06 -18.93
CA LYS A 42 33.72 -9.36 -18.20
C LYS A 42 33.54 -8.45 -16.96
N PRO A 43 32.41 -7.74 -16.81
CA PRO A 43 32.02 -7.16 -15.53
C PRO A 43 31.69 -8.27 -14.51
N MET A 44 31.96 -8.02 -13.22
CA MET A 44 31.63 -8.95 -12.13
C MET A 44 30.12 -9.29 -12.12
N PRO A 45 29.76 -10.55 -11.79
CA PRO A 45 28.36 -10.95 -11.69
C PRO A 45 27.67 -10.25 -10.51
N PHE A 46 26.47 -9.72 -10.76
CA PHE A 46 25.56 -9.29 -9.70
C PHE A 46 25.12 -10.50 -8.85
N PRO A 47 24.90 -10.34 -7.52
CA PRO A 47 24.40 -11.44 -6.71
C PRO A 47 23.00 -11.86 -7.17
N SER A 48 22.89 -13.07 -7.70
CA SER A 48 21.62 -13.74 -7.97
C SER A 48 21.10 -14.37 -6.68
N ASP A 49 19.79 -14.30 -6.47
CA ASP A 49 19.11 -15.10 -5.44
C ASP A 49 19.06 -16.56 -5.93
N GLY A 50 20.18 -17.27 -5.81
CA GLY A 50 20.30 -18.64 -6.29
C GLY A 50 20.46 -19.65 -5.16
N ARG A 51 19.41 -20.41 -4.85
CA ARG A 51 19.62 -21.83 -4.52
C ARG A 51 19.91 -22.56 -5.83
N ASN A 52 20.90 -23.46 -5.78
CA ASN A 52 21.35 -24.38 -6.82
C ASN A 52 22.36 -23.82 -7.85
N LYS A 53 23.60 -23.66 -7.42
CA LYS A 53 24.73 -24.51 -7.83
C LYS A 53 26.01 -24.03 -7.14
N THR A 54 26.62 -24.90 -6.37
CA THR A 54 27.94 -24.72 -5.75
C THR A 54 28.99 -24.47 -6.82
N ILE A 55 29.45 -23.23 -6.91
CA ILE A 55 30.70 -22.88 -7.58
C ILE A 55 31.55 -22.19 -6.53
N ASN A 56 32.76 -22.71 -6.31
CA ASN A 56 33.76 -22.19 -5.39
C ASN A 56 34.17 -20.75 -5.77
N SER A 57 33.40 -19.76 -5.33
CA SER A 57 33.83 -18.36 -5.24
C SER A 57 34.30 -18.12 -3.80
N GLY A 58 35.61 -18.17 -3.61
CA GLY A 58 36.27 -18.12 -2.31
C GLY A 58 35.98 -16.85 -1.51
N LYS A 59 35.56 -17.05 -0.26
CA LYS A 59 36.03 -16.43 1.01
C LYS A 59 36.14 -14.89 1.14
N GLY A 60 35.80 -14.09 0.14
CA GLY A 60 35.96 -12.62 0.16
C GLY A 60 34.66 -11.80 0.34
N LEU A 61 33.49 -12.36 0.02
CA LEU A 61 32.21 -11.62 0.07
C LEU A 61 31.43 -11.86 1.37
N ASP A 62 31.56 -13.04 1.97
CA ASP A 62 30.91 -13.39 3.25
C ASP A 62 31.46 -12.53 4.41
N LEU A 63 32.68 -12.02 4.28
CA LEU A 63 33.33 -11.16 5.28
C LEU A 63 32.84 -9.70 5.25
N ILE A 64 32.24 -9.24 4.14
CA ILE A 64 31.84 -7.83 3.95
C ILE A 64 30.33 -7.64 4.14
N TYR A 65 29.52 -8.65 3.81
CA TYR A 65 28.06 -8.56 3.88
C TYR A 65 27.41 -9.46 4.93
N GLY A 66 28.19 -10.33 5.58
CA GLY A 66 27.67 -11.37 6.45
C GLY A 66 26.85 -12.40 5.68
N THR A 67 27.02 -13.68 6.00
CA THR A 67 25.93 -14.64 5.79
C THR A 67 24.69 -14.15 6.54
N LYS A 68 23.52 -14.22 5.90
CA LYS A 68 22.21 -14.10 6.56
C LYS A 68 22.29 -14.89 7.88
N PRO A 69 21.92 -14.33 9.05
CA PRO A 69 21.83 -15.17 10.24
C PRO A 69 20.89 -16.32 9.90
N ALA A 70 21.36 -17.54 10.15
CA ALA A 70 20.48 -18.69 10.24
C ALA A 70 19.36 -18.33 11.21
N SER A 71 18.16 -18.83 10.95
CA SER A 71 16.92 -18.57 11.70
C SER A 71 16.94 -19.15 13.12
N ASN A 72 17.99 -18.86 13.90
CA ASN A 72 18.09 -19.18 15.30
C ASN A 72 18.07 -17.85 16.04
N GLN A 73 16.84 -17.42 16.24
CA GLN A 73 16.38 -16.33 17.08
C GLN A 73 16.58 -16.78 18.54
N GLU A 74 17.81 -16.71 19.07
CA GLU A 74 18.03 -17.02 20.51
C GLU A 74 18.92 -16.01 21.26
N ASP A 75 19.57 -15.03 20.62
CA ASP A 75 20.44 -14.06 21.32
C ASP A 75 19.96 -12.59 21.27
N TYR A 76 18.70 -12.35 20.93
CA TYR A 76 18.08 -11.04 21.17
C TYR A 76 16.94 -11.22 22.17
N PRO A 77 16.88 -10.45 23.26
CA PRO A 77 15.67 -10.40 24.07
C PRO A 77 14.55 -9.88 23.16
N GLU A 78 13.65 -10.77 22.78
CA GLU A 78 12.39 -10.42 22.14
C GLU A 78 11.69 -9.39 23.04
N GLY A 79 11.49 -8.17 22.53
CA GLY A 79 10.69 -7.16 23.23
C GLY A 79 11.28 -5.76 23.39
N LEU A 80 12.42 -5.40 22.77
CA LEU A 80 13.00 -4.05 22.92
C LEU A 80 13.47 -3.38 21.60
N ASN A 81 12.79 -3.57 20.47
CA ASN A 81 12.93 -2.64 19.34
C ASN A 81 11.74 -1.66 19.30
N PRO A 82 11.90 -0.41 19.78
CA PRO A 82 10.85 0.61 19.68
C PRO A 82 10.63 1.15 18.26
N PHE A 83 11.39 0.67 17.26
CA PHE A 83 11.33 1.13 15.85
C PHE A 83 10.96 0.01 14.86
N ASP A 84 10.31 -1.05 15.35
CA ASP A 84 9.84 -2.16 14.52
C ASP A 84 8.63 -1.71 13.66
N SER A 85 8.91 -1.00 12.57
CA SER A 85 7.93 -0.41 11.63
C SER A 85 6.84 -1.41 11.24
N ASN A 86 5.59 -1.07 11.55
CA ASN A 86 4.43 -1.87 11.16
C ASN A 86 4.29 -1.92 9.64
N LEU A 87 4.73 -0.88 8.93
CA LEU A 87 4.76 -0.85 7.46
C LEU A 87 5.78 -1.83 6.87
N GLN A 88 6.95 -2.02 7.49
CA GLN A 88 7.94 -3.00 7.02
C GLN A 88 7.44 -4.45 7.07
N LYS A 89 6.63 -4.78 8.06
CA LYS A 89 6.12 -6.15 8.29
C LYS A 89 5.03 -6.54 7.29
N ARG A 90 4.49 -5.59 6.53
CA ARG A 90 3.39 -5.84 5.58
C ARG A 90 3.90 -6.46 4.29
N LYS A 91 3.16 -7.45 3.80
CA LYS A 91 3.44 -8.14 2.54
C LYS A 91 3.12 -7.23 1.36
N LEU A 92 4.01 -7.13 0.38
CA LEU A 92 3.72 -6.46 -0.88
C LEU A 92 2.60 -7.18 -1.64
N SER A 93 1.68 -6.41 -2.24
CA SER A 93 0.71 -6.95 -3.20
C SER A 93 1.42 -7.50 -4.44
N ALA A 94 0.70 -8.28 -5.25
CA ALA A 94 1.25 -8.85 -6.50
C ALA A 94 1.78 -7.75 -7.43
N ASN A 95 1.03 -6.66 -7.60
CA ASN A 95 1.45 -5.53 -8.42
C ASN A 95 2.69 -4.83 -7.85
N GLU A 96 2.73 -4.56 -6.54
CA GLU A 96 3.91 -3.95 -5.90
C GLU A 96 5.15 -4.86 -6.01
N SER A 97 4.97 -6.18 -5.95
CA SER A 97 6.04 -7.16 -6.11
C SER A 97 6.59 -7.20 -7.54
N GLU A 98 5.71 -7.07 -8.55
CA GLU A 98 6.10 -6.94 -9.96
C GLU A 98 6.91 -5.66 -10.18
N TRP A 99 6.44 -4.54 -9.64
CA TRP A 99 7.16 -3.26 -9.70
C TRP A 99 8.52 -3.33 -8.99
N LEU A 100 8.61 -3.94 -7.81
CA LEU A 100 9.88 -4.17 -7.13
C LEU A 100 10.85 -4.98 -8.00
N SER A 101 10.36 -6.02 -8.68
CA SER A 101 11.15 -6.84 -9.60
C SER A 101 11.62 -6.06 -10.83
N TYR A 102 10.74 -5.23 -11.40
CA TYR A 102 11.08 -4.32 -12.49
C TYR A 102 12.18 -3.33 -12.08
N PHE A 103 12.02 -2.67 -10.94
CA PHE A 103 13.00 -1.71 -10.45
C PHE A 103 14.34 -2.35 -10.09
N LYS A 104 14.34 -3.56 -9.50
CA LYS A 104 15.55 -4.36 -9.28
C LYS A 104 16.38 -4.47 -10.56
N ASN A 105 15.76 -4.84 -11.68
CA ASN A 105 16.45 -4.99 -12.95
C ASN A 105 17.02 -3.68 -13.49
N ILE A 106 16.31 -2.56 -13.30
CA ILE A 106 16.79 -1.27 -13.80
C ILE A 106 17.91 -0.72 -12.92
N ILE A 107 17.83 -0.88 -11.60
CA ILE A 107 18.89 -0.49 -10.66
C ILE A 107 20.23 -1.14 -11.04
N VAL A 108 20.21 -2.43 -11.44
CA VAL A 108 21.39 -3.18 -11.91
C VAL A 108 22.08 -2.52 -13.11
N THR A 109 21.32 -1.81 -13.94
CA THR A 109 21.81 -1.14 -15.15
C THR A 109 22.04 0.36 -14.97
N ALA A 110 21.66 0.92 -13.82
CA ALA A 110 21.80 2.33 -13.47
C ALA A 110 23.24 2.65 -13.03
N ASN A 111 24.17 2.50 -13.97
CA ASN A 111 25.62 2.55 -13.76
C ASN A 111 26.22 3.91 -13.40
N ASN A 112 25.41 4.95 -13.20
CA ASN A 112 25.86 6.27 -12.79
C ASN A 112 24.80 6.97 -11.91
N PRO A 113 25.20 7.96 -11.09
CA PRO A 113 24.30 8.61 -10.14
C PRO A 113 23.05 9.23 -10.78
N ARG A 114 23.16 9.81 -11.97
CA ARG A 114 22.02 10.43 -12.66
C ARG A 114 20.96 9.39 -12.99
N LYS A 115 21.36 8.26 -13.60
CA LYS A 115 20.42 7.16 -13.88
C LYS A 115 19.79 6.61 -12.61
N MET A 116 20.57 6.47 -11.54
CA MET A 116 20.04 6.00 -10.25
C MET A 116 18.97 6.96 -9.70
N HIS A 117 19.21 8.27 -9.77
CA HIS A 117 18.19 9.26 -9.40
C HIS A 117 16.93 9.15 -10.25
N GLU A 118 17.04 8.99 -11.58
CA GLU A 118 15.88 8.80 -12.45
C GLU A 118 15.06 7.55 -12.10
N VAL A 119 15.73 6.49 -11.64
CA VAL A 119 15.08 5.27 -11.17
C VAL A 119 14.33 5.50 -9.85
N ILE A 120 14.98 6.15 -8.89
CA ILE A 120 14.39 6.51 -7.60
C ILE A 120 13.19 7.43 -7.78
N ASP A 121 13.32 8.45 -8.63
CA ASP A 121 12.25 9.40 -8.91
C ASP A 121 11.04 8.69 -9.52
N LYS A 122 11.24 7.76 -10.45
CA LYS A 122 10.15 6.95 -10.99
C LYS A 122 9.48 6.07 -9.93
N ALA A 123 10.25 5.46 -9.02
CA ALA A 123 9.69 4.62 -7.97
C ALA A 123 8.86 5.44 -6.97
N ILE A 124 9.38 6.61 -6.58
CA ILE A 124 8.69 7.57 -5.71
C ILE A 124 7.40 8.07 -6.39
N ASP A 125 7.49 8.52 -7.65
CA ASP A 125 6.38 9.10 -8.42
C ASP A 125 5.19 8.15 -8.60
N ILE A 126 5.43 6.83 -8.63
CA ILE A 126 4.35 5.83 -8.72
C ILE A 126 3.83 5.40 -7.34
N GLY A 127 4.34 5.97 -6.25
CA GLY A 127 3.94 5.64 -4.88
C GLY A 127 4.45 4.30 -4.37
N MET A 128 5.59 3.80 -4.88
CA MET A 128 6.15 2.53 -4.45
C MET A 128 6.59 2.58 -2.97
N LYS A 129 6.31 1.51 -2.22
CA LYS A 129 6.85 1.28 -0.87
C LYS A 129 8.35 1.02 -0.95
N LEU A 130 9.14 1.83 -0.26
CA LEU A 130 10.60 1.76 -0.25
C LEU A 130 11.10 0.65 0.68
N ASN A 131 10.35 0.38 1.75
CA ASN A 131 10.73 -0.53 2.82
C ASN A 131 10.10 -1.92 2.68
N GLY A 132 9.03 -2.03 1.88
CA GLY A 132 8.34 -3.30 1.63
C GLY A 132 9.23 -4.36 0.98
N ARG A 133 9.08 -5.61 1.42
CA ARG A 133 9.87 -6.77 0.95
C ARG A 133 8.96 -7.84 0.38
N HIS A 134 9.44 -8.55 -0.64
CA HIS A 134 8.86 -9.84 -1.02
C HIS A 134 9.51 -10.93 -0.16
N GLU A 135 8.71 -11.71 0.59
CA GLU A 135 9.05 -12.95 1.33
C GLU A 135 10.56 -13.26 1.47
N GLY A 136 11.20 -12.63 2.45
CA GLY A 136 12.60 -12.88 2.82
C GLY A 136 13.66 -12.30 1.86
N GLY A 137 13.23 -11.54 0.85
CA GLY A 137 14.04 -10.78 -0.08
C GLY A 137 14.33 -9.34 0.36
N ARG A 138 14.90 -8.55 -0.56
CA ARG A 138 15.34 -7.17 -0.30
C ARG A 138 14.29 -6.13 -0.67
N SER A 139 14.26 -5.02 0.06
CA SER A 139 13.43 -3.85 -0.25
C SER A 139 14.01 -3.02 -1.39
N PHE A 140 13.23 -2.07 -1.90
CA PHE A 140 13.71 -1.15 -2.94
C PHE A 140 14.90 -0.33 -2.44
N ALA A 141 14.82 0.23 -1.22
CA ALA A 141 15.92 0.99 -0.62
C ALA A 141 17.21 0.14 -0.55
N GLU A 142 17.09 -1.12 -0.14
CA GLU A 142 18.23 -2.04 -0.08
C GLU A 142 18.84 -2.32 -1.47
N TYR A 143 18.01 -2.51 -2.51
CA TYR A 143 18.51 -2.65 -3.88
C TYR A 143 19.25 -1.39 -4.35
N VAL A 144 18.76 -0.20 -4.04
CA VAL A 144 19.43 1.06 -4.39
C VAL A 144 20.80 1.16 -3.71
N ILE A 145 20.89 0.84 -2.42
CA ILE A 145 22.18 0.81 -1.70
C ILE A 145 23.17 -0.15 -2.37
N LEU A 146 22.72 -1.36 -2.70
CA LEU A 146 23.55 -2.34 -3.39
C LEU A 146 23.99 -1.84 -4.77
N GLY A 147 23.08 -1.25 -5.54
CA GLY A 147 23.39 -0.68 -6.85
C GLY A 147 24.48 0.39 -6.78
N MET A 148 24.37 1.32 -5.83
CA MET A 148 25.40 2.36 -5.62
C MET A 148 26.77 1.78 -5.29
N HIS A 149 26.81 0.72 -4.47
CA HIS A 149 28.06 0.06 -4.10
C HIS A 149 28.65 -0.71 -5.28
N SER A 150 27.84 -1.51 -5.98
CA SER A 150 28.25 -2.29 -7.16
C SER A 150 28.82 -1.39 -8.26
N HIS A 151 28.24 -0.21 -8.45
CA HIS A 151 28.71 0.78 -9.42
C HIS A 151 29.75 1.76 -8.87
N LYS A 152 30.21 1.56 -7.62
CA LYS A 152 31.29 2.33 -6.98
C LYS A 152 31.06 3.84 -7.01
N PHE A 153 29.84 4.27 -6.67
CA PHE A 153 29.52 5.70 -6.62
C PHE A 153 30.38 6.41 -5.58
N LYS A 154 30.72 7.67 -5.85
CA LYS A 154 31.50 8.51 -4.94
C LYS A 154 30.66 8.88 -3.71
N LYS A 155 31.30 9.11 -2.56
CA LYS A 155 30.64 9.48 -1.30
C LYS A 155 29.65 10.64 -1.46
N GLY A 156 29.99 11.67 -2.24
CA GLY A 156 29.11 12.80 -2.51
C GLY A 156 27.81 12.44 -3.24
N ASP A 157 27.85 11.48 -4.16
CA ASP A 157 26.67 10.99 -4.88
C ASP A 157 25.83 10.06 -4.00
N GLN A 158 26.49 9.18 -3.25
CA GLN A 158 25.83 8.32 -2.26
C GLN A 158 25.07 9.16 -1.23
N LYS A 159 25.66 10.26 -0.74
CA LYS A 159 25.02 11.19 0.19
C LYS A 159 23.73 11.80 -0.38
N LYS A 160 23.73 12.19 -1.66
CA LYS A 160 22.52 12.72 -2.33
C LYS A 160 21.41 11.67 -2.45
N ILE A 161 21.78 10.44 -2.80
CA ILE A 161 20.82 9.34 -2.95
C ILE A 161 20.25 8.91 -1.58
N ILE A 162 21.11 8.71 -0.58
CA ILE A 162 20.69 8.36 0.79
C ILE A 162 19.79 9.45 1.36
N ARG A 163 20.16 10.73 1.21
CA ARG A 163 19.30 11.85 1.62
C ARG A 163 17.90 11.78 1.00
N LYS A 164 17.83 11.50 -0.31
CA LYS A 164 16.55 11.38 -1.02
C LYS A 164 15.71 10.24 -0.44
N LEU A 165 16.32 9.07 -0.24
CA LEU A 165 15.65 7.92 0.35
C LEU A 165 15.14 8.22 1.78
N MET A 166 15.97 8.84 2.63
CA MET A 166 15.57 9.24 3.99
C MET A 166 14.37 10.19 3.98
N LEU A 167 14.41 11.24 3.13
CA LEU A 167 13.31 12.20 2.99
C LEU A 167 12.02 11.56 2.45
N SER A 168 12.12 10.40 1.82
CA SER A 168 10.97 9.63 1.34
C SER A 168 10.55 8.51 2.31
N GLY A 169 11.08 8.49 3.54
CA GLY A 169 10.69 7.51 4.56
C GLY A 169 11.38 6.15 4.45
N ALA A 170 12.49 6.05 3.70
CA ALA A 170 13.25 4.81 3.66
C ALA A 170 13.91 4.52 5.03
N GLU A 171 13.78 3.28 5.48
CA GLU A 171 14.33 2.79 6.73
C GLU A 171 15.68 2.11 6.48
N PHE A 172 16.64 2.39 7.38
CA PHE A 172 18.04 2.00 7.18
C PHE A 172 18.53 0.97 8.20
N ASP A 173 17.75 0.53 9.17
CA ASP A 173 18.25 -0.26 10.31
C ASP A 173 19.01 -1.52 9.90
N THR A 174 18.49 -2.23 8.89
CA THR A 174 19.16 -3.41 8.31
C THR A 174 20.39 -3.06 7.47
N LEU A 175 20.45 -1.82 6.96
CA LEU A 175 21.49 -1.26 6.10
C LEU A 175 22.61 -0.55 6.89
N LEU A 176 22.36 -0.10 8.12
CA LEU A 176 23.34 0.56 8.99
C LEU A 176 24.48 -0.37 9.40
N LYS A 177 24.32 -1.69 9.23
CA LYS A 177 25.40 -2.68 9.35
C LYS A 177 26.53 -2.42 8.36
N ASN A 178 26.26 -1.75 7.24
CA ASN A 178 27.30 -1.29 6.34
C ASN A 178 27.92 0.00 6.90
N LYS A 179 29.20 -0.06 7.29
CA LYS A 179 29.94 1.05 7.89
C LYS A 179 29.83 2.36 7.09
N LEU A 180 29.98 2.29 5.77
CA LEU A 180 29.94 3.48 4.90
C LEU A 180 28.54 4.10 4.85
N VAL A 181 27.49 3.27 4.76
CA VAL A 181 26.10 3.74 4.80
C VAL A 181 25.79 4.34 6.16
N GLY A 182 26.22 3.69 7.25
CA GLY A 182 26.05 4.18 8.61
C GLY A 182 26.74 5.52 8.86
N GLU A 183 27.95 5.73 8.32
CA GLU A 183 28.65 7.01 8.38
C GLU A 183 27.89 8.12 7.63
N ILE A 184 27.46 7.85 6.39
CA ILE A 184 26.69 8.82 5.61
C ILE A 184 25.35 9.15 6.28
N TYR A 185 24.67 8.15 6.83
CA TYR A 185 23.42 8.33 7.55
C TYR A 185 23.61 9.25 8.75
N LYS A 186 24.61 8.99 9.60
CA LYS A 186 24.93 9.84 10.77
C LYS A 186 25.28 11.27 10.38
N GLU A 187 25.97 11.47 9.25
CA GLU A 187 26.26 12.81 8.73
C GLU A 187 25.00 13.56 8.25
N LEU A 188 24.01 12.84 7.69
CA LEU A 188 22.79 13.42 7.14
C LEU A 188 21.70 13.61 8.18
N GLN A 189 21.66 12.77 9.21
CA GLN A 189 20.57 12.72 10.18
C GLN A 189 20.25 14.09 10.81
N PRO A 190 21.22 14.90 11.29
CA PRO A 190 20.92 16.21 11.88
C PRO A 190 20.27 17.20 10.90
N GLU A 191 20.56 17.06 9.60
CA GLU A 191 20.02 17.92 8.55
C GLU A 191 18.65 17.46 8.07
N VAL A 192 18.46 16.14 7.97
CA VAL A 192 17.27 15.53 7.37
C VAL A 192 16.14 15.34 8.40
N GLN A 193 16.49 15.00 9.65
CA GLN A 193 15.50 14.69 10.68
C GLN A 193 14.46 15.81 10.90
N PRO A 194 14.84 17.11 11.00
CA PRO A 194 13.85 18.18 11.17
C PRO A 194 12.85 18.29 10.01
N GLN A 195 13.26 17.90 8.79
CA GLN A 195 12.36 17.91 7.62
C GLN A 195 11.38 16.74 7.69
N ILE A 196 11.84 15.56 8.12
CA ILE A 196 10.99 14.38 8.34
C ILE A 196 9.99 14.68 9.46
N ASP A 197 10.46 15.21 10.59
CA ASP A 197 9.60 15.55 11.74
C ASP A 197 8.53 16.56 11.37
N LYS A 198 8.88 17.57 10.54
CA LYS A 198 7.91 18.53 10.02
C LYS A 198 6.84 17.85 9.16
N GLN A 199 7.24 16.99 8.23
CA GLN A 199 6.29 16.26 7.37
C GLN A 199 5.36 15.35 8.17
N LEU A 200 5.90 14.63 9.16
CA LEU A 200 5.13 13.80 10.08
C LEU A 200 4.17 14.63 10.93
N GLY A 201 4.63 15.77 11.45
CA GLY A 201 3.82 16.71 12.23
C GLY A 201 2.63 17.26 11.43
N GLU A 202 2.85 17.72 10.20
CA GLU A 202 1.79 18.20 9.30
C GLU A 202 0.76 17.10 9.01
N ARG A 203 1.22 15.87 8.76
CA ARG A 203 0.34 14.73 8.53
C ARG A 203 -0.41 14.29 9.79
N ARG A 204 0.16 14.51 10.97
CA ARG A 204 -0.42 14.11 12.27
C ARG A 204 -1.56 15.05 12.60
N GLN A 205 -1.32 16.34 12.43
CA GLN A 205 -2.33 17.36 12.57
C GLN A 205 -3.53 17.12 11.63
N ALA A 206 -3.28 16.71 10.38
CA ALA A 206 -4.37 16.36 9.46
C ALA A 206 -5.21 15.17 9.95
N GLY A 207 -4.56 14.16 10.53
CA GLY A 207 -5.27 13.03 11.13
C GLY A 207 -6.03 13.44 12.40
N GLU A 208 -5.43 14.24 13.28
CA GLU A 208 -6.06 14.75 14.50
C GLU A 208 -7.32 15.56 14.19
N ASN A 209 -7.26 16.44 13.17
CA ASN A 209 -8.41 17.21 12.69
C ASN A 209 -9.54 16.34 12.09
N ALA A 210 -9.24 15.10 11.74
CA ALA A 210 -10.19 14.16 11.17
C ALA A 210 -10.86 13.26 12.22
N VAL A 211 -10.40 13.28 13.48
CA VAL A 211 -10.99 12.47 14.55
C VAL A 211 -12.21 13.19 15.13
N GLU A 212 -13.38 12.57 15.03
CA GLU A 212 -14.61 13.04 15.71
C GLU A 212 -14.67 12.56 17.17
N GLY A 213 -14.03 11.42 17.47
CA GLY A 213 -13.86 10.90 18.82
C GLY A 213 -12.72 9.88 18.86
N GLY A 214 -11.89 9.93 19.90
CA GLY A 214 -10.66 9.15 20.05
C GLY A 214 -9.39 9.99 19.88
N SER A 215 -8.24 9.35 19.64
CA SER A 215 -6.96 10.02 19.38
C SER A 215 -6.07 9.21 18.45
N ILE A 216 -5.05 9.85 17.87
CA ILE A 216 -3.97 9.14 17.17
C ILE A 216 -3.00 8.57 18.19
N VAL A 217 -2.78 7.27 18.13
CA VAL A 217 -1.77 6.54 18.91
C VAL A 217 -0.42 6.64 18.18
N ASP A 218 -0.40 6.32 16.89
CA ASP A 218 0.84 6.28 16.11
C ASP A 218 0.65 6.69 14.64
N MET A 219 1.76 7.08 14.00
CA MET A 219 1.81 7.30 12.56
C MET A 219 3.17 6.91 11.97
N GLU A 220 3.11 6.15 10.88
CA GLU A 220 4.26 5.82 10.06
C GLU A 220 4.08 6.28 8.60
N MET A 221 5.21 6.43 7.91
CA MET A 221 5.26 6.78 6.49
C MET A 221 6.29 5.94 5.75
N ASP A 222 5.90 5.47 4.56
CA ASP A 222 6.79 4.90 3.56
C ASP A 222 6.41 5.50 2.21
N ASN A 223 7.15 6.51 1.76
CA ASN A 223 6.86 7.30 0.57
C ASN A 223 5.44 7.90 0.59
N ASP A 224 4.60 7.52 -0.37
CA ASP A 224 3.18 7.92 -0.46
C ASP A 224 2.25 6.99 0.34
N THR A 225 2.80 5.98 1.02
CA THR A 225 2.06 5.16 1.96
C THR A 225 2.12 5.75 3.36
N SER A 226 0.98 5.79 4.04
CA SER A 226 0.90 6.18 5.44
C SER A 226 0.03 5.23 6.23
N LEU A 227 0.46 4.96 7.46
CA LEU A 227 -0.31 4.23 8.46
C LEU A 227 -0.67 5.20 9.57
N TRP A 228 -1.96 5.28 9.92
CA TRP A 228 -2.44 5.94 11.12
C TRP A 228 -3.05 4.92 12.04
N GLU A 229 -2.52 4.83 13.24
CA GLU A 229 -3.10 4.06 14.32
C GLU A 229 -3.87 5.00 15.23
N PHE A 230 -5.16 4.75 15.37
CA PHE A 230 -6.05 5.47 16.26
C PHE A 230 -6.43 4.60 17.46
N SER A 231 -6.80 5.24 18.56
CA SER A 231 -7.29 4.55 19.76
C SER A 231 -8.52 3.70 19.44
N GLU A 232 -8.71 2.61 20.19
CA GLU A 232 -9.89 1.75 20.03
C GLU A 232 -11.20 2.56 20.14
N GLY A 233 -12.19 2.20 19.32
CA GLY A 233 -13.49 2.89 19.27
C GLY A 233 -13.48 4.26 18.60
N SER A 234 -12.36 4.67 17.99
CA SER A 234 -12.28 5.97 17.31
C SER A 234 -13.26 6.10 16.16
N THR A 235 -13.77 7.32 15.95
CA THR A 235 -14.53 7.70 14.75
C THR A 235 -13.71 8.70 13.93
N VAL A 236 -13.45 8.36 12.67
CA VAL A 236 -12.54 9.11 11.80
C VAL A 236 -13.24 9.53 10.52
N GLU A 237 -13.20 10.83 10.22
CA GLU A 237 -13.62 11.39 8.94
C GLU A 237 -12.51 11.22 7.90
N VAL A 238 -12.53 10.07 7.23
CA VAL A 238 -11.52 9.68 6.21
C VAL A 238 -11.26 10.77 5.17
N ALA A 239 -12.29 11.50 4.74
CA ALA A 239 -12.13 12.56 3.75
C ALA A 239 -11.19 13.68 4.23
N LYS A 240 -11.32 14.11 5.50
CA LYS A 240 -10.45 15.13 6.11
C LYS A 240 -9.04 14.60 6.36
N ALA A 241 -8.90 13.36 6.82
CA ALA A 241 -7.59 12.74 7.07
C ALA A 241 -6.73 12.70 5.79
N LEU A 242 -7.41 12.60 4.64
CA LEU A 242 -6.82 12.52 3.31
C LEU A 242 -6.81 13.85 2.55
N GLU A 243 -7.36 14.92 3.12
CA GLU A 243 -7.48 16.23 2.46
C GLU A 243 -6.10 16.87 2.24
N GLY A 244 -5.93 17.56 1.11
CA GLY A 244 -4.66 18.23 0.77
C GLY A 244 -3.50 17.30 0.43
N ARG A 245 -3.68 15.97 0.53
CA ARG A 245 -2.68 15.00 0.10
C ARG A 245 -2.63 14.98 -1.42
N GLY A 246 -1.42 15.07 -1.97
CA GLY A 246 -1.20 14.77 -3.38
C GLY A 246 -1.86 13.44 -3.71
N SER A 247 -2.51 13.34 -4.87
CA SER A 247 -3.11 12.08 -5.30
C SER A 247 -2.08 10.97 -5.08
N ASN A 248 -2.39 9.91 -4.34
CA ASN A 248 -1.56 8.72 -4.26
C ASN A 248 -1.55 8.10 -5.67
N ARG A 249 -0.77 8.65 -6.60
CA ARG A 249 -0.87 8.34 -8.03
C ARG A 249 -0.17 7.01 -8.28
N GLY A 250 -0.90 5.91 -8.12
CA GLY A 250 -0.37 4.57 -8.41
C GLY A 250 -0.53 3.62 -7.24
N LEU A 251 0.58 3.30 -6.58
CA LEU A 251 0.70 2.26 -5.55
C LEU A 251 0.52 2.79 -4.11
N GLY A 252 0.66 4.11 -3.89
CA GLY A 252 0.59 4.70 -2.56
C GLY A 252 -0.76 4.45 -1.87
N SER A 253 -0.74 4.09 -0.59
CA SER A 253 -1.92 3.68 0.16
C SER A 253 -2.03 4.37 1.51
N ASN A 254 -3.25 4.65 1.94
CA ASN A 254 -3.51 5.13 3.28
C ASN A 254 -4.11 3.99 4.10
N ILE A 255 -3.51 3.68 5.24
CA ILE A 255 -3.96 2.60 6.13
C ILE A 255 -4.44 3.26 7.42
N ILE A 256 -5.68 2.97 7.79
CA ILE A 256 -6.27 3.39 9.05
C ILE A 256 -6.41 2.15 9.92
N LYS A 257 -5.79 2.16 11.09
CA LYS A 257 -5.89 1.13 12.12
C LYS A 257 -6.68 1.67 13.30
N ILE A 258 -7.69 0.91 13.74
CA ILE A 258 -8.53 1.22 14.91
C ILE A 258 -8.68 -0.09 15.69
N GLY A 259 -8.11 -0.16 16.89
CA GLY A 259 -7.98 -1.42 17.62
C GLY A 259 -7.23 -2.46 16.78
N ASP A 260 -7.79 -3.67 16.68
CA ASP A 260 -7.22 -4.77 15.88
C ASP A 260 -7.65 -4.74 14.40
N GLY A 261 -8.51 -3.80 14.01
CA GLY A 261 -8.99 -3.65 12.64
C GLY A 261 -8.12 -2.70 11.84
N GLU A 262 -7.93 -2.99 10.56
CA GLU A 262 -7.26 -2.09 9.61
C GLU A 262 -8.03 -1.96 8.29
N ILE A 263 -7.96 -0.80 7.66
CA ILE A 263 -8.55 -0.53 6.35
C ILE A 263 -7.56 0.19 5.44
N GLU A 264 -7.36 -0.35 4.24
CA GLU A 264 -6.50 0.24 3.21
C GLU A 264 -7.34 1.01 2.18
N ILE A 265 -6.92 2.25 1.94
CA ILE A 265 -7.61 3.22 1.10
C ILE A 265 -6.64 3.80 0.08
N ARG A 266 -6.96 3.68 -1.21
CA ARG A 266 -6.20 4.30 -2.29
C ARG A 266 -6.99 5.42 -2.95
N ASN A 267 -6.27 6.43 -3.44
CA ASN A 267 -6.87 7.51 -4.23
C ASN A 267 -6.77 7.14 -5.71
N GLU A 268 -7.92 6.91 -6.33
CA GLU A 268 -8.02 6.58 -7.75
C GLU A 268 -8.05 7.83 -8.63
N GLU A 269 -7.97 7.61 -9.95
CA GLU A 269 -8.11 8.69 -10.92
C GLU A 269 -9.42 9.45 -10.73
N GLY A 270 -9.35 10.78 -10.76
CA GLY A 270 -10.47 11.66 -10.45
C GLY A 270 -10.65 11.96 -8.96
N GLY A 271 -9.75 11.47 -8.08
CA GLY A 271 -9.77 11.77 -6.65
C GLY A 271 -10.76 10.91 -5.86
N LYS A 272 -11.21 9.79 -6.43
CA LYS A 272 -12.12 8.87 -5.75
C LYS A 272 -11.37 8.07 -4.69
N ARG A 273 -11.96 7.89 -3.51
CA ARG A 273 -11.42 7.04 -2.44
C ARG A 273 -11.86 5.61 -2.64
N ASN A 274 -10.92 4.71 -2.83
CA ASN A 274 -11.17 3.30 -3.04
C ASN A 274 -10.73 2.50 -1.81
N TYR A 275 -11.68 1.90 -1.11
CA TYR A 275 -11.40 1.00 0.01
C TYR A 275 -11.17 -0.40 -0.56
N ILE A 276 -9.95 -0.90 -0.42
CA ILE A 276 -9.46 -2.04 -1.24
C ILE A 276 -9.08 -3.27 -0.41
N ASP A 277 -8.86 -3.10 0.89
CA ASP A 277 -8.59 -4.22 1.79
C ASP A 277 -8.99 -3.87 3.21
N ILE A 278 -9.41 -4.88 3.96
CA ILE A 278 -9.89 -4.76 5.33
C ILE A 278 -9.41 -5.96 6.14
N SER A 279 -8.91 -5.71 7.35
CA SER A 279 -8.77 -6.70 8.41
C SER A 279 -9.72 -6.34 9.56
N GLY A 280 -10.40 -7.31 10.13
CA GLY A 280 -11.46 -7.07 11.12
C GLY A 280 -12.78 -6.57 10.51
N ARG A 281 -13.48 -5.69 11.25
CA ARG A 281 -14.82 -5.19 10.89
C ARG A 281 -14.89 -3.68 11.09
N PHE A 282 -15.45 -2.98 10.10
CA PHE A 282 -15.68 -1.55 10.13
C PHE A 282 -17.13 -1.21 9.75
N GLU A 283 -17.63 -0.09 10.27
CA GLU A 283 -18.84 0.57 9.76
C GLU A 283 -18.42 1.87 9.08
N ILE A 284 -18.64 1.95 7.77
CA ILE A 284 -18.36 3.15 6.97
C ILE A 284 -19.65 3.94 6.81
N GLY A 285 -19.63 5.20 7.25
CA GLY A 285 -20.76 6.10 7.16
C GLY A 285 -20.66 7.04 5.96
N PHE A 286 -21.74 7.14 5.19
CA PHE A 286 -21.86 8.02 4.03
C PHE A 286 -23.00 9.03 4.23
N PRO A 287 -22.75 10.34 4.09
CA PRO A 287 -23.82 11.33 4.12
C PRO A 287 -24.74 11.18 2.89
N THR A 288 -26.04 11.30 3.10
CA THR A 288 -27.10 11.18 2.07
C THR A 288 -28.20 12.23 2.31
N SER A 289 -29.16 12.36 1.41
CA SER A 289 -30.28 13.30 1.55
C SER A 289 -31.22 13.03 2.73
N ILE A 290 -31.19 11.82 3.31
CA ILE A 290 -32.08 11.42 4.41
C ILE A 290 -31.31 11.00 5.68
N GLY A 291 -30.02 11.28 5.76
CA GLY A 291 -29.19 10.98 6.93
C GLY A 291 -27.84 10.32 6.58
N LYS A 292 -27.17 9.73 7.58
CA LYS A 292 -25.90 9.01 7.39
C LYS A 292 -26.17 7.52 7.18
N LEU A 293 -26.00 7.04 5.94
CA LEU A 293 -26.10 5.62 5.62
C LEU A 293 -24.87 4.89 6.16
N ARG A 294 -25.07 3.81 6.91
CA ARG A 294 -23.98 2.98 7.41
C ARG A 294 -23.88 1.68 6.63
N ILE A 295 -22.66 1.35 6.22
CA ILE A 295 -22.34 0.09 5.54
C ILE A 295 -21.29 -0.62 6.39
N ALA A 296 -21.64 -1.81 6.86
CA ALA A 296 -20.72 -2.72 7.53
C ALA A 296 -19.87 -3.44 6.48
N VAL A 297 -18.57 -3.47 6.70
CA VAL A 297 -17.59 -4.15 5.87
C VAL A 297 -16.69 -5.00 6.75
N TYR A 298 -16.42 -6.23 6.34
CA TYR A 298 -15.59 -7.15 7.12
C TYR A 298 -14.94 -8.19 6.23
N ASN A 299 -13.77 -8.68 6.65
CA ASN A 299 -13.03 -9.69 5.94
C ASN A 299 -13.71 -11.07 6.03
N ASP A 300 -13.69 -11.81 4.92
CA ASP A 300 -14.09 -13.21 4.81
C ASP A 300 -13.15 -13.92 3.83
N GLU A 301 -12.10 -14.52 4.37
CA GLU A 301 -11.01 -15.17 3.63
C GLU A 301 -10.44 -14.34 2.47
N LYS A 302 -10.95 -14.52 1.25
CA LYS A 302 -10.45 -13.90 0.01
C LYS A 302 -11.35 -12.76 -0.47
N GLN A 303 -12.38 -12.41 0.28
CA GLN A 303 -13.34 -11.37 -0.07
C GLN A 303 -13.57 -10.43 1.11
N VAL A 304 -13.97 -9.22 0.81
CA VAL A 304 -14.55 -8.29 1.79
C VAL A 304 -16.05 -8.33 1.60
N GLN A 305 -16.78 -8.71 2.65
CA GLN A 305 -18.24 -8.71 2.68
C GLN A 305 -18.74 -7.29 2.91
N VAL A 306 -19.84 -6.95 2.24
CA VAL A 306 -20.44 -5.61 2.26
C VAL A 306 -21.92 -5.74 2.61
N ARG A 307 -22.33 -5.13 3.72
CA ARG A 307 -23.73 -5.18 4.19
C ARG A 307 -24.20 -3.80 4.61
N VAL A 308 -25.34 -3.38 4.06
CA VAL A 308 -26.03 -2.19 4.54
C VAL A 308 -26.60 -2.49 5.94
N VAL A 309 -26.35 -1.58 6.88
CA VAL A 309 -26.87 -1.69 8.26
C VAL A 309 -28.36 -1.37 8.30
N ASP A 310 -28.78 -0.27 7.67
CA ASP A 310 -30.18 0.15 7.57
C ASP A 310 -30.75 -0.09 6.16
N LYS A 311 -31.43 -1.23 6.01
CA LYS A 311 -32.03 -1.65 4.73
C LYS A 311 -33.21 -0.78 4.30
N GLU A 312 -33.95 -0.21 5.25
CA GLU A 312 -35.10 0.65 4.93
C GLU A 312 -34.63 1.98 4.35
N MET A 313 -33.60 2.58 4.97
CA MET A 313 -32.95 3.78 4.45
C MET A 313 -32.38 3.54 3.05
N TRP A 314 -31.71 2.40 2.82
CA TRP A 314 -31.19 2.04 1.51
C TRP A 314 -32.29 1.95 0.45
N LEU A 315 -33.41 1.28 0.75
CA LEU A 315 -34.53 1.18 -0.18
C LEU A 315 -35.11 2.58 -0.52
N LYS A 316 -35.25 3.45 0.49
CA LYS A 316 -35.70 4.84 0.28
C LYS A 316 -34.75 5.62 -0.64
N LEU A 317 -33.44 5.46 -0.48
CA LEU A 317 -32.44 6.09 -1.35
C LEU A 317 -32.52 5.58 -2.80
N GLN A 318 -32.70 4.27 -2.98
CA GLN A 318 -32.85 3.66 -4.31
C GLN A 318 -34.12 4.14 -5.01
N THR A 319 -35.25 4.22 -4.31
CA THR A 319 -36.52 4.75 -4.86
C THR A 319 -36.40 6.22 -5.29
N LYS A 320 -35.56 7.00 -4.58
CA LYS A 320 -35.25 8.39 -4.94
C LYS A 320 -34.25 8.52 -6.10
N GLY A 321 -33.58 7.44 -6.49
CA GLY A 321 -32.50 7.48 -7.48
C GLY A 321 -31.26 8.24 -7.01
N GLU A 322 -31.01 8.30 -5.69
CA GLU A 322 -29.84 8.98 -5.14
C GLU A 322 -28.60 8.10 -5.28
N GLU A 323 -27.59 8.57 -6.02
CA GLU A 323 -26.29 7.90 -6.14
C GLU A 323 -25.46 8.14 -4.86
N VAL A 324 -25.38 7.12 -4.01
CA VAL A 324 -24.67 7.19 -2.74
C VAL A 324 -23.16 7.22 -2.95
N ALA A 325 -22.49 8.18 -2.31
CA ALA A 325 -21.03 8.27 -2.22
C ALA A 325 -20.29 8.19 -3.57
N LYS A 326 -20.71 9.03 -4.53
CA LYS A 326 -20.14 9.14 -5.90
C LYS A 326 -18.60 9.22 -5.98
N ASP A 327 -17.97 9.73 -4.92
CA ASP A 327 -16.52 9.93 -4.81
C ASP A 327 -15.82 8.77 -4.08
N CYS A 328 -16.52 7.64 -3.85
CA CYS A 328 -16.01 6.47 -3.16
C CYS A 328 -16.22 5.18 -3.98
N LEU A 329 -15.34 4.21 -3.77
CA LEU A 329 -15.35 2.89 -4.41
C LEU A 329 -15.00 1.80 -3.38
N PHE A 330 -15.49 0.58 -3.63
CA PHE A 330 -15.11 -0.62 -2.89
C PHE A 330 -14.47 -1.63 -3.84
N GLY A 331 -13.19 -1.93 -3.65
CA GLY A 331 -12.43 -2.82 -4.54
C GLY A 331 -12.48 -2.39 -6.02
N GLY A 332 -12.57 -1.08 -6.29
CA GLY A 332 -12.73 -0.51 -7.63
C GLY A 332 -14.17 -0.46 -8.16
N MET A 333 -15.15 -1.03 -7.45
CA MET A 333 -16.57 -0.99 -7.82
C MET A 333 -17.28 0.20 -7.19
N LYS A 334 -18.37 0.67 -7.83
CA LYS A 334 -19.27 1.62 -7.20
C LYS A 334 -19.90 1.01 -5.94
N ILE A 335 -20.18 1.83 -4.93
CA ILE A 335 -20.74 1.36 -3.66
C ILE A 335 -22.05 0.57 -3.87
N GLU A 336 -22.94 1.05 -4.74
CA GLU A 336 -24.20 0.34 -5.05
C GLU A 336 -23.99 -1.05 -5.65
N GLU A 337 -22.99 -1.19 -6.51
CA GLU A 337 -22.65 -2.47 -7.14
C GLU A 337 -22.08 -3.45 -6.12
N ALA A 338 -21.15 -2.98 -5.28
CA ALA A 338 -20.58 -3.78 -4.19
C ALA A 338 -21.65 -4.22 -3.19
N VAL A 339 -22.61 -3.34 -2.84
CA VAL A 339 -23.74 -3.68 -1.98
C VAL A 339 -24.66 -4.71 -2.64
N LYS A 340 -24.99 -4.57 -3.93
CA LYS A 340 -25.83 -5.54 -4.67
C LYS A 340 -25.17 -6.91 -4.76
N ARG A 341 -23.87 -6.94 -4.99
CA ARG A 341 -23.06 -8.18 -5.03
C ARG A 341 -22.88 -8.78 -3.63
N GLY A 342 -22.91 -7.95 -2.60
CA GLY A 342 -22.67 -8.34 -1.21
C GLY A 342 -21.20 -8.51 -0.85
N SER A 343 -20.27 -8.41 -1.81
CA SER A 343 -18.84 -8.53 -1.57
C SER A 343 -17.97 -7.91 -2.68
N PHE A 344 -16.67 -7.76 -2.40
CA PHE A 344 -15.64 -7.50 -3.39
C PHE A 344 -14.36 -8.31 -3.11
N THR A 345 -13.53 -8.50 -4.13
CA THR A 345 -12.25 -9.21 -3.98
C THR A 345 -11.26 -8.36 -3.19
N ARG A 346 -10.71 -8.91 -2.12
CA ARG A 346 -9.71 -8.22 -1.29
C ARG A 346 -8.36 -8.13 -2.02
N SER A 347 -7.58 -7.08 -1.74
CA SER A 347 -6.24 -6.95 -2.32
C SER A 347 -5.17 -7.84 -1.65
N CYS A 348 -5.49 -8.46 -0.51
CA CYS A 348 -4.65 -9.35 0.30
C CYS A 348 -3.36 -8.70 0.84
N PHE A 349 -3.36 -7.39 1.03
CA PHE A 349 -2.25 -6.62 1.58
C PHE A 349 -2.25 -6.60 3.12
N LEU A 350 -3.44 -6.56 3.74
CA LEU A 350 -3.58 -6.61 5.19
C LEU A 350 -3.52 -8.07 5.67
N GLY A 351 -2.95 -8.28 6.87
CA GLY A 351 -2.87 -9.61 7.48
C GLY A 351 -4.26 -10.21 7.74
N GLU A 352 -4.33 -11.53 7.85
CA GLU A 352 -5.56 -12.21 8.28
C GLU A 352 -5.77 -11.97 9.78
N SER A 353 -6.45 -10.88 10.17
CA SER A 353 -7.12 -10.87 11.47
C SER A 353 -8.44 -11.62 11.29
N LYS A 354 -8.56 -12.75 11.98
CA LYS A 354 -9.84 -13.45 12.09
C LYS A 354 -10.79 -12.49 12.80
N ALA A 355 -11.96 -12.24 12.22
CA ALA A 355 -13.05 -11.70 13.01
C ALA A 355 -13.24 -12.61 14.24
N PRO A 356 -13.46 -12.08 15.46
CA PRO A 356 -13.77 -12.93 16.59
C PRO A 356 -14.98 -13.80 16.22
N GLU A 357 -14.80 -15.12 16.30
CA GLU A 357 -15.89 -16.08 16.20
C GLU A 357 -16.89 -15.76 17.32
N ALA A 358 -18.14 -15.51 16.90
CA ALA A 358 -19.35 -15.42 17.70
C ALA A 358 -19.45 -14.29 18.75
N VAL A 359 -20.16 -13.23 18.38
CA VAL A 359 -21.46 -13.03 19.03
C VAL A 359 -22.49 -13.68 18.13
N SER A 360 -23.10 -14.71 18.69
CA SER A 360 -24.10 -15.59 18.11
C SER A 360 -24.97 -14.97 17.03
N GLU A 361 -25.24 -15.80 16.02
CA GLU A 361 -26.55 -15.98 15.42
C GLU A 361 -27.70 -15.86 16.44
N THR A 362 -28.07 -14.63 16.77
CA THR A 362 -29.37 -14.25 17.32
C THR A 362 -29.99 -13.17 16.43
N LEU A 363 -29.83 -13.34 15.12
CA LEU A 363 -30.95 -13.14 14.22
C LEU A 363 -31.35 -14.53 13.74
N SER A 364 -32.07 -15.20 14.64
CA SER A 364 -32.68 -16.50 14.41
C SER A 364 -33.26 -16.55 13.00
N SER A 365 -32.75 -17.47 12.20
CA SER A 365 -33.36 -17.97 10.97
C SER A 365 -34.66 -18.74 11.28
N SER A 366 -35.49 -18.26 12.20
CA SER A 366 -36.81 -18.79 12.49
C SER A 366 -37.77 -17.65 12.83
N LEU A 367 -38.51 -17.17 11.82
CA LEU A 367 -39.99 -17.00 11.87
C LEU A 367 -40.64 -16.08 10.81
N TRP A 368 -39.93 -15.48 9.84
CA TRP A 368 -40.60 -14.51 8.93
C TRP A 368 -40.54 -14.81 7.43
N ALA A 369 -40.04 -15.99 7.04
CA ALA A 369 -40.22 -16.54 5.69
C ALA A 369 -41.08 -17.80 5.77
N ASN A 370 -42.39 -17.62 5.98
CA ASN A 370 -43.51 -18.44 5.45
C ASN A 370 -44.80 -18.19 6.23
N ARG A 371 -45.47 -17.06 5.96
CA ARG A 371 -46.92 -16.97 6.12
C ARG A 371 -47.56 -15.81 5.35
N VAL A 372 -47.25 -15.70 4.05
CA VAL A 372 -48.21 -15.14 3.09
C VAL A 372 -48.02 -15.87 1.76
N GLN A 373 -48.74 -16.96 1.56
CA GLN A 373 -49.07 -17.46 0.23
C GLN A 373 -50.52 -17.91 0.24
N GLY A 374 -51.32 -17.29 -0.63
CA GLY A 374 -52.55 -17.89 -1.15
C GLY A 374 -53.81 -17.64 -0.34
N GLY A 375 -54.66 -16.76 -0.85
CA GLY A 375 -56.04 -16.66 -0.40
C GLY A 375 -56.90 -17.82 -0.89
N SER A 376 -58.07 -17.92 -0.26
CA SER A 376 -59.36 -18.39 -0.78
C SER A 376 -59.43 -19.77 -1.45
N GLN A 377 -60.06 -20.73 -0.76
CA GLN A 377 -61.39 -21.18 -1.16
C GLN A 377 -62.10 -21.95 -0.04
N GLU A 378 -63.40 -21.66 0.08
CA GLU A 378 -64.40 -22.35 0.88
C GLU A 378 -64.43 -23.87 0.62
N THR A 379 -64.80 -24.66 1.62
CA THR A 379 -66.11 -25.34 1.63
C THR A 379 -66.32 -26.16 2.91
N PHE A 380 -67.56 -26.06 3.38
CA PHE A 380 -68.22 -26.87 4.40
C PHE A 380 -68.03 -28.39 4.19
N ARG A 381 -67.92 -29.17 5.28
CA ARG A 381 -68.99 -30.09 5.72
C ARG A 381 -68.66 -30.84 7.03
N ALA A 382 -69.72 -30.94 7.82
CA ALA A 382 -69.94 -31.72 9.03
C ALA A 382 -69.48 -33.19 9.01
N ARG A 383 -69.05 -33.69 10.17
CA ARG A 383 -69.87 -34.53 11.05
C ARG A 383 -69.34 -34.52 12.47
#